data_AF-A0A7C7R2C4-F1
#
_entry.id   AF-A0A7C7R2C4-F1
#
_cell.length_a   1.000
_cell.length_b   1.000
_cell.length_c   1.000
_cell.angle_alpha   90.00
_cell.angle_beta   90.00
_cell.angle_gamma   90.00
#
_symmetry.space_group_name_H-M   'P 1'
#
loop_
_entity.id
_entity.type
_entity.pdbx_description
1 polymer ?
#
loop_
_entity_poly.entity_id
_entity_poly.type
_entity_poly.pdbx_seq_one_letter_code
_entity_poly.pdbx_strand_id
1 'polypeptide(L)' 'MPTSLAVNRNIIELEYAVRGPIPQRALELERQGMRTVPCNIGNPQALGQQPISFYRQVISLLENPALIG' A
#
# COMPACT_ATOMS: atom_id res chain seq x y z
N MET A 1 17.43 -7.75 20.48
CA MET A 1 17.70 -9.19 20.27
C MET A 1 17.13 -9.57 18.92
N PRO A 2 17.89 -9.97 17.89
CA PRO A 2 17.27 -10.60 16.74
C PRO A 2 17.04 -12.07 17.11
N THR A 3 15.78 -12.40 17.35
CA THR A 3 15.31 -13.79 17.36
C THR A 3 15.61 -14.37 15.97
N SER A 4 16.44 -15.40 15.86
CA SER A 4 16.63 -16.10 14.58
C SER A 4 15.36 -16.88 14.27
N LEU A 5 14.36 -16.19 13.73
CA LEU A 5 13.14 -16.82 13.25
C LEU A 5 13.52 -17.70 12.06
N ALA A 6 13.31 -19.00 12.16
CA ALA A 6 13.48 -19.90 11.03
C ALA A 6 12.39 -19.60 9.99
N VAL A 7 12.75 -18.87 8.93
CA VAL A 7 11.84 -18.54 7.82
C VAL A 7 11.96 -19.61 6.74
N ASN A 8 10.82 -20.02 6.18
CA ASN A 8 10.77 -20.99 5.09
C ASN A 8 11.65 -20.52 3.90
N ARG A 9 12.48 -21.41 3.37
CA ARG A 9 13.41 -21.11 2.28
C ARG A 9 12.69 -20.55 1.04
N ASN A 10 11.51 -21.04 0.72
CA ASN A 10 10.72 -20.57 -0.42
C ASN A 10 10.30 -19.10 -0.28
N ILE A 11 10.14 -18.59 0.96
CA ILE A 11 9.82 -17.17 1.20
C ILE A 11 11.05 -16.30 0.98
N ILE A 12 12.23 -16.81 1.35
CA ILE A 12 13.50 -16.11 1.14
C ILE A 12 13.80 -15.98 -0.37
N GLU A 13 13.45 -17.00 -1.15
CA GLU A 13 13.67 -17.05 -2.60
C GLU A 13 12.53 -16.41 -3.42
N LEU A 14 11.40 -16.08 -2.80
CA LEU A 14 10.25 -15.48 -3.47
C LEU A 14 10.55 -14.03 -3.88
N GLU A 15 10.24 -13.69 -5.13
CA GLU A 15 10.35 -12.32 -5.64
C GLU A 15 8.97 -11.69 -5.89
N TYR A 16 8.82 -10.42 -5.51
CA TYR A 16 7.61 -9.62 -5.78
C TYR A 16 7.96 -8.27 -6.42
N ALA A 17 8.05 -8.27 -7.75
CA ALA A 17 8.55 -7.14 -8.53
C ALA A 17 7.72 -5.84 -8.36
N VAL A 18 6.39 -5.94 -8.19
CA VAL A 18 5.49 -4.77 -8.04
C VAL A 18 5.88 -3.87 -6.86
N ARG A 19 6.46 -4.45 -5.79
CA ARG A 19 7.03 -3.72 -4.64
C ARG A 19 8.52 -4.02 -4.44
N GLY A 20 9.21 -4.32 -5.54
CA GLY A 20 10.62 -4.68 -5.56
C GLY A 20 11.57 -3.48 -5.64
N PRO A 21 12.75 -3.65 -6.28
CA PRO A 21 13.80 -2.63 -6.30
C PRO A 21 13.42 -1.31 -7.00
N ILE A 22 12.59 -1.35 -8.04
CA ILE A 22 12.21 -0.16 -8.82
C ILE A 22 11.44 0.87 -7.97
N PRO A 23 10.31 0.53 -7.32
CA PRO A 23 9.61 1.48 -6.45
C PRO A 23 10.43 1.89 -5.23
N GLN A 24 11.32 1.04 -4.73
CA GLN A 24 12.27 1.42 -3.67
C GLN A 24 13.23 2.51 -4.13
N ARG A 25 13.81 2.35 -5.34
CA ARG A 25 14.65 3.39 -5.94
C ARG A 25 13.87 4.68 -6.21
N ALA A 26 12.63 4.58 -6.70
CA ALA A 26 11.77 5.75 -6.88
C ALA A 26 11.59 6.55 -5.57
N LEU A 27 11.39 5.87 -4.44
CA LEU A 27 11.30 6.51 -3.12
C LEU A 27 12.60 7.22 -2.71
N GLU A 28 13.76 6.65 -3.03
CA GLU A 28 15.04 7.34 -2.81
C GLU A 28 15.17 8.59 -3.67
N LEU A 29 14.73 8.55 -4.92
CA LEU A 29 14.74 9.71 -5.81
C LEU A 29 13.81 10.82 -5.29
N GLU A 30 12.62 10.47 -4.80
CA GLU A 30 11.68 11.40 -4.15
C GLU A 30 12.32 12.12 -2.95
N ARG A 31 13.06 11.38 -2.12
CA ARG A 31 13.81 11.97 -0.98
C ARG A 31 14.91 12.93 -1.42
N GLN A 32 15.42 12.77 -2.64
CA GLN A 32 16.38 13.69 -3.26
C GLN A 32 15.69 14.88 -3.95
N GLY A 33 14.36 15.00 -3.86
CA GLY A 33 13.57 16.07 -4.47
C GLY A 33 13.24 15.84 -5.95
N MET A 34 13.53 14.66 -6.50
CA MET A 34 13.13 14.33 -7.86
C MET A 34 11.65 13.95 -7.90
N ARG A 35 10.97 14.42 -8.95
CA ARG A 35 9.58 14.07 -9.20
C ARG A 35 9.50 12.69 -9.85
N THR A 36 8.70 11.82 -9.26
CA THR A 36 8.33 10.49 -9.75
C THR A 36 6.82 10.41 -9.93
N VAL A 37 6.35 9.45 -10.71
CA VAL A 37 4.92 9.10 -10.81
C VAL A 37 4.80 7.59 -10.66
N PRO A 38 4.07 7.08 -9.65
CA PRO A 38 3.97 5.64 -9.43
C PRO A 38 3.02 5.00 -10.45
N CYS A 39 3.59 4.25 -11.39
CA CYS A 39 2.86 3.43 -12.36
C CYS A 39 3.07 1.92 -12.13
N ASN A 40 3.63 1.54 -10.98
CA ASN A 40 4.00 0.16 -10.67
C ASN A 40 2.87 -0.68 -10.08
N ILE A 41 1.86 -0.04 -9.47
CA ILE A 41 0.73 -0.71 -8.81
C ILE A 41 -0.59 -0.06 -9.23
N GLY A 42 -1.62 -0.88 -9.45
CA GLY A 42 -2.98 -0.40 -9.68
C GLY A 42 -3.57 0.20 -8.41
N ASN A 43 -3.23 1.46 -8.11
CA ASN A 43 -3.78 2.23 -7.01
C ASN A 43 -4.44 3.51 -7.55
N PRO A 44 -5.67 3.42 -8.08
CA PRO A 44 -6.32 4.56 -8.71
C PRO A 44 -6.59 5.72 -7.72
N GLN A 45 -6.81 5.42 -6.44
CA GLN A 45 -7.04 6.45 -5.41
C GLN A 45 -5.79 7.29 -5.16
N ALA A 46 -4.59 6.70 -5.19
CA ALA A 46 -3.34 7.45 -5.14
C ALA A 46 -3.14 8.38 -6.36
N LEU A 47 -3.85 8.11 -7.45
CA LEU A 47 -3.85 8.92 -8.67
C LEU A 47 -5.09 9.84 -8.77
N GLY A 48 -5.85 10.01 -7.68
CA GLY A 48 -6.93 10.98 -7.59
C GLY A 48 -8.34 10.44 -7.87
N GLN A 49 -8.52 9.13 -8.04
CA GLN A 49 -9.86 8.55 -8.10
C GLN A 49 -10.63 8.84 -6.81
N GLN A 50 -11.83 9.45 -6.94
CA GLN A 50 -12.68 9.71 -5.80
C GLN A 50 -13.28 8.40 -5.25
N PRO A 51 -13.29 8.20 -3.92
CA PRO A 51 -13.98 7.07 -3.30
C PRO A 51 -15.49 7.09 -3.59
N ILE A 52 -16.10 5.91 -3.69
CA ILE A 52 -17.54 5.79 -3.89
C ILE A 52 -18.26 6.04 -2.55
N SER A 53 -19.15 7.04 -2.52
CA SER A 53 -19.82 7.50 -1.30
C SER A 53 -20.64 6.43 -0.60
N PHE A 54 -21.38 5.61 -1.35
CA PHE A 54 -22.24 4.57 -0.77
C PHE A 54 -21.44 3.59 0.11
N TYR A 55 -20.34 3.03 -0.40
CA TYR A 55 -19.51 2.11 0.38
C TYR A 55 -18.87 2.81 1.59
N ARG A 56 -18.46 4.06 1.42
CA ARG A 56 -17.87 4.87 2.51
C ARG A 56 -18.88 5.09 3.63
N GLN A 57 -20.14 5.36 3.31
CA GLN A 57 -21.21 5.56 4.29
C GLN A 57 -21.53 4.26 5.02
N VAL A 58 -21.71 3.15 4.30
CA VAL A 58 -21.98 1.84 4.91
C VAL A 58 -20.87 1.42 5.86
N ILE A 59 -19.60 1.50 5.44
CA ILE A 59 -18.46 1.18 6.31
C ILE A 59 -18.44 2.10 7.53
N SER A 60 -18.76 3.39 7.38
CA SER A 60 -18.77 4.33 8.52
C SER A 60 -19.82 3.97 9.58
N LEU A 61 -20.99 3.45 9.15
CA LEU A 61 -22.03 2.97 10.07
C LEU A 61 -21.62 1.67 10.78
N LEU A 62 -20.89 0.78 10.08
CA LEU A 62 -20.38 -0.46 10.68
C LEU A 62 -19.26 -0.19 11.69
N GLU A 63 -18.34 0.73 11.37
CA GLU A 63 -17.23 1.12 12.25
C GLU A 63 -17.70 1.96 13.45
N ASN A 64 -18.79 2.72 13.30
CA ASN A 64 -19.40 3.48 14.39
C ASN A 64 -20.93 3.25 14.45
N PRO A 65 -21.37 2.14 15.08
CA PRO A 65 -22.79 1.78 15.17
C PRO A 65 -23.65 2.80 15.91
N ALA A 66 -23.08 3.66 16.76
CA ALA A 66 -23.84 4.73 17.44
C ALA A 66 -24.45 5.76 16.47
N LEU A 67 -24.00 5.79 15.21
CA LEU A 67 -24.58 6.62 14.14
C LEU A 67 -25.91 6.07 13.59
N ILE A 68 -26.27 4.83 13.92
CA ILE A 68 -27.49 4.17 13.43
C ILE A 68 -28.73 4.59 14.25
N GLY A 69 -28.54 5.17 15.45
CA GLY A 69 -29.62 5.54 16.37
C GLY A 69 -29.82 4.52 17.48
#